data_AF-A0A9P7K7P2-F1
#
_entry.id   AF-A0A9P7K7P2-F1
#
_cell.length_a   1.000
_cell.length_b   1.000
_cell.length_c   1.000
_cell.angle_alpha   90.00
_cell.angle_beta   90.00
_cell.angle_gamma   90.00
#
_symmetry.space_group_name_H-M   'P 1'
#
loop_
_entity.id
_entity.type
_entity.pdbx_description
1 polymer ?
#
loop_
_entity_poly.entity_id
_entity_poly.type
_entity_poly.pdbx_seq_one_letter_code
_entity_poly.pdbx_strand_id
1 'polypeptide(L)'
;MPLLIARAENLSAETGSWLFIAEQHSNATSKNSFMHYTSPSLRHNAYNNSNKLVNTFSQAVGCIIKFNKQEVQKLNKKYKKVTRQKEDALEDACKAKEVLAQQVDKTVLLEAILQQIKDGILSASDANIPGATSD
;
A
#
# COMPACT_ATOMS: atom_id res chain seq x y z
N MET A 1 -21.87 27.20 -4.21
CA MET A 1 -22.51 27.09 -5.54
C MET A 1 -23.32 28.30 -5.99
N PRO A 2 -24.22 28.91 -5.18
CA PRO A 2 -25.11 29.98 -5.67
C PRO A 2 -24.39 31.18 -6.29
N LEU A 3 -23.27 31.61 -5.71
CA LEU A 3 -22.47 32.73 -6.22
C LEU A 3 -21.82 32.44 -7.59
N LEU A 4 -21.37 31.20 -7.81
CA LEU A 4 -20.74 30.79 -9.07
C LEU A 4 -21.77 30.75 -10.20
N ILE A 5 -22.96 30.23 -9.89
CA ILE A 5 -24.09 30.17 -10.81
C ILE A 5 -24.49 31.59 -11.24
N ALA A 6 -24.72 32.50 -10.30
CA ALA A 6 -25.10 33.87 -10.59
C ALA A 6 -24.05 34.60 -11.45
N ARG A 7 -22.76 34.42 -11.17
CA ARG A 7 -21.67 34.99 -11.99
C ARG A 7 -21.67 34.45 -13.41
N ALA A 8 -21.87 33.14 -13.57
CA ALA A 8 -21.89 32.53 -14.89
C ALA A 8 -23.16 32.88 -15.69
N GLU A 9 -24.29 33.09 -15.02
CA GLU A 9 -25.50 33.65 -15.63
C GLU A 9 -25.27 35.07 -16.13
N ASN A 10 -24.68 35.94 -15.30
CA ASN A 10 -24.32 37.31 -15.71
C ASN A 10 -23.34 37.33 -16.88
N LEU A 11 -22.29 36.50 -16.83
CA LEU A 11 -21.30 36.41 -17.91
C LEU A 11 -21.92 35.90 -19.22
N SER A 12 -22.86 34.94 -19.15
CA SER A 12 -23.60 34.46 -20.31
C SER A 12 -24.44 35.59 -20.93
N ALA A 13 -25.11 36.38 -20.09
CA ALA A 13 -25.91 37.51 -20.52
C ALA A 13 -25.07 38.63 -21.13
N GLU A 14 -23.93 38.98 -20.52
CA GLU A 14 -23.02 40.04 -20.99
C GLU A 14 -22.35 39.68 -22.33
N THR A 15 -21.97 38.42 -22.51
CA THR A 15 -21.18 37.98 -23.68
C THR A 15 -22.03 37.35 -24.79
N GLY A 16 -23.31 37.06 -24.53
CA GLY A 16 -24.15 36.25 -25.41
C GLY A 16 -23.69 34.79 -25.54
N SER A 17 -22.72 34.35 -24.74
CA SER A 17 -22.13 33.01 -24.84
C SER A 17 -23.01 31.95 -24.19
N TRP A 18 -22.92 30.73 -24.73
CA TRP A 18 -23.57 29.55 -24.19
C TRP A 18 -22.70 28.91 -23.11
N LEU A 19 -23.08 29.12 -21.85
CA LEU A 19 -22.36 28.60 -20.70
C LEU A 19 -23.11 27.45 -20.03
N PHE A 20 -22.34 26.51 -19.47
CA PHE A 20 -22.82 25.30 -18.81
C PHE A 20 -21.94 25.00 -17.60
N ILE A 21 -22.56 24.69 -16.45
CA ILE A 21 -21.85 24.27 -15.24
C ILE A 21 -22.31 22.87 -14.84
N ALA A 22 -21.35 21.94 -14.75
CA ALA A 22 -21.55 20.64 -14.13
C ALA A 22 -20.60 20.49 -12.95
N GLU A 23 -21.15 20.02 -11.83
CA GLU A 23 -20.41 19.60 -10.65
C GLU A 23 -20.71 18.12 -10.37
N GLN A 24 -19.65 17.33 -10.19
CA GLN A 24 -19.78 15.94 -9.78
C GLN A 24 -18.78 15.64 -8.68
N HIS A 25 -19.29 15.30 -7.49
CA HIS A 25 -18.45 14.89 -6.38
C HIS A 25 -17.88 13.49 -6.63
N SER A 26 -16.61 13.30 -6.33
CA SER A 26 -15.90 12.00 -6.43
C SER A 26 -16.56 10.90 -5.61
N ASN A 27 -17.26 11.27 -4.54
CA ASN A 27 -17.94 10.36 -3.62
C ASN A 27 -19.45 10.25 -3.85
N ALA A 28 -20.03 11.09 -4.72
CA ALA A 28 -21.44 11.03 -5.04
C ALA A 28 -21.74 9.76 -5.87
N THR A 29 -22.77 9.02 -5.48
CA THR A 29 -23.48 8.14 -6.42
C THR A 29 -23.90 8.99 -7.62
N SER A 30 -23.96 8.40 -8.82
CA SER A 30 -24.26 9.10 -10.07
C SER A 30 -25.58 9.90 -10.08
N LYS A 31 -26.39 9.81 -9.01
CA LYS A 31 -27.62 10.59 -8.77
C LYS A 31 -27.38 11.95 -8.10
N ASN A 32 -26.22 12.20 -7.51
CA ASN A 32 -25.90 13.47 -6.85
C ASN A 32 -24.93 14.35 -7.68
N SER A 33 -24.94 14.22 -9.00
CA SER A 33 -24.33 15.21 -9.88
C SER A 33 -25.23 16.45 -9.94
N PHE A 34 -24.65 17.62 -9.70
CA PHE A 34 -25.35 18.89 -9.82
C PHE A 34 -25.06 19.46 -11.21
N MET A 35 -26.09 19.77 -11.98
CA MET A 35 -25.95 20.36 -13.31
C MET A 35 -26.84 21.58 -13.43
N HIS A 36 -26.25 22.72 -13.78
CA HIS A 36 -26.93 24.00 -13.92
C HIS A 36 -26.67 24.62 -15.29
N TYR A 37 -27.77 24.94 -15.97
CA TYR A 37 -27.75 25.67 -17.22
C TYR A 37 -27.71 27.17 -16.94
N THR A 38 -26.54 27.79 -17.11
CA THR A 38 -26.33 29.22 -16.82
C THR A 38 -26.80 30.13 -17.95
N SER A 39 -27.04 29.60 -19.15
CA SER A 39 -27.58 30.40 -20.28
C SER A 39 -29.07 30.11 -20.52
N PRO A 40 -29.96 31.13 -20.49
CA PRO A 40 -31.36 30.99 -20.90
C PRO A 40 -31.52 30.50 -22.34
N SER A 41 -30.68 30.98 -23.26
CA SER A 41 -30.69 30.58 -24.67
C SER A 41 -30.30 29.11 -24.84
N LEU A 42 -29.40 28.59 -24.00
CA LEU A 42 -29.04 27.17 -24.02
C LEU A 42 -30.20 26.29 -23.55
N ARG A 43 -30.98 26.75 -22.55
CA ARG A 43 -32.19 26.06 -22.09
C ARG A 43 -33.30 26.02 -23.13
N HIS A 44 -33.39 27.03 -23.99
CA HIS A 44 -34.48 27.13 -24.97
C HIS A 44 -34.10 26.56 -26.34
N ASN A 45 -32.91 26.91 -26.84
CA ASN A 45 -32.52 26.64 -28.23
C ASN A 45 -31.69 25.37 -28.40
N ALA A 46 -31.04 24.90 -27.33
CA ALA A 46 -30.12 23.76 -27.39
C ALA A 46 -30.43 22.67 -26.35
N TYR A 47 -31.61 22.70 -25.73
CA TYR A 47 -31.99 21.83 -24.61
C TYR A 47 -31.65 20.34 -24.83
N ASN A 48 -32.05 19.79 -25.99
CA ASN A 48 -31.83 18.38 -26.31
C ASN A 48 -30.34 18.05 -26.47
N ASN A 49 -29.57 18.94 -27.11
CA ASN A 49 -28.14 18.76 -27.31
C ASN A 49 -27.40 18.86 -25.97
N SER A 50 -27.78 19.82 -25.13
CA SER A 50 -27.22 20.01 -23.79
C SER A 50 -27.53 18.83 -22.87
N ASN A 51 -28.76 18.31 -22.89
CA ASN A 51 -29.13 17.10 -22.15
C ASN A 51 -28.35 15.86 -22.64
N LYS A 52 -28.13 15.73 -23.95
CA LYS A 52 -27.31 14.64 -24.49
C LYS A 52 -25.87 14.73 -23.98
N LEU A 53 -25.27 15.91 -24.03
CA LEU A 53 -23.92 16.16 -23.51
C LEU A 53 -23.84 15.84 -22.01
N VAL A 54 -24.81 16.30 -21.22
CA VAL A 54 -24.97 16.03 -19.79
C VAL A 54 -24.99 14.53 -19.50
N ASN A 55 -25.81 13.78 -20.24
CA ASN A 55 -25.93 12.35 -20.06
C ASN A 55 -24.62 11.63 -20.41
N THR A 56 -23.98 12.01 -21.52
CA THR A 56 -22.68 11.45 -21.92
C THR A 56 -21.60 11.75 -20.89
N PHE A 57 -21.53 12.99 -20.38
CA PHE A 57 -20.59 13.38 -19.32
C PHE A 57 -20.83 12.57 -18.05
N SER A 58 -22.08 12.48 -17.59
CA SER A 58 -22.44 11.74 -16.37
C SER A 58 -22.10 10.25 -16.49
N GLN A 59 -22.30 9.65 -17.66
CA GLN A 59 -21.92 8.27 -17.94
C GLN A 59 -20.40 8.09 -17.91
N ALA A 60 -19.64 8.97 -18.59
CA ALA A 60 -18.18 8.90 -18.63
C ALA A 60 -17.56 9.03 -17.24
N VAL A 61 -17.98 10.04 -16.46
CA VAL A 61 -17.52 10.20 -15.07
C VAL A 61 -17.95 9.02 -14.20
N GLY A 62 -19.17 8.52 -14.38
CA GLY A 62 -19.65 7.32 -13.69
C GLY A 62 -18.77 6.09 -13.96
N CYS A 63 -18.31 5.91 -15.20
CA CYS A 63 -17.37 4.85 -15.57
C CYS A 63 -16.01 5.04 -14.89
N ILE A 64 -15.47 6.26 -14.88
CA ILE A 64 -14.19 6.58 -14.22
C ILE A 64 -14.26 6.30 -12.72
N ILE A 65 -15.32 6.75 -12.04
CA ILE A 65 -15.51 6.51 -10.60
C ILE A 65 -15.58 5.00 -10.31
N LYS A 66 -16.33 4.24 -11.12
CA LYS A 66 -16.44 2.78 -10.96
C LYS A 66 -15.09 2.09 -11.16
N PHE A 67 -14.36 2.46 -12.21
CA PHE A 67 -13.04 1.92 -12.51
C PHE A 67 -12.07 2.19 -11.36
N ASN A 68 -11.99 3.44 -10.89
CA ASN A 68 -11.13 3.82 -9.76
C ASN A 68 -11.47 3.02 -8.49
N LYS A 69 -12.76 2.82 -8.18
CA LYS A 69 -13.17 1.98 -7.05
C LYS A 69 -12.69 0.53 -7.19
N GLN A 70 -12.79 -0.04 -8.39
CA GLN A 70 -12.31 -1.41 -8.64
C GLN A 70 -10.79 -1.52 -8.51
N GLU A 71 -10.03 -0.56 -9.04
CA GLU A 71 -8.57 -0.56 -8.94
C GLU A 71 -8.10 -0.39 -7.50
N VAL A 72 -8.70 0.52 -6.72
CA VAL A 72 -8.42 0.67 -5.28
C VAL A 72 -8.73 -0.63 -4.52
N GLN A 73 -9.83 -1.31 -4.85
CA GLN A 73 -10.15 -2.61 -4.24
C GLN A 73 -9.11 -3.70 -4.59
N LYS A 74 -8.68 -3.78 -5.85
CA LYS A 74 -7.63 -4.72 -6.27
C LYS A 74 -6.31 -4.43 -5.55
N LEU A 75 -5.93 -3.16 -5.45
CA LEU A 75 -4.71 -2.73 -4.78
C LEU A 75 -4.76 -3.07 -3.28
N ASN A 76 -5.90 -2.83 -2.62
CA ASN A 76 -6.11 -3.21 -1.22
C ASN A 76 -6.00 -4.73 -1.01
N LYS A 77 -6.52 -5.54 -1.93
CA LYS A 77 -6.36 -7.01 -1.85
C LYS A 77 -4.90 -7.42 -1.97
N LYS A 78 -4.14 -6.83 -2.91
CA LYS A 78 -2.71 -7.08 -3.08
C LYS A 78 -1.92 -6.66 -1.83
N TYR A 79 -2.20 -5.46 -1.31
CA TYR A 79 -1.57 -4.95 -0.10
C TYR A 79 -1.77 -5.89 1.08
N LYS A 80 -3.02 -6.30 1.36
CA LYS A 80 -3.32 -7.27 2.43
C LYS A 80 -2.59 -8.60 2.27
N LYS A 81 -2.44 -9.10 1.04
CA LYS A 81 -1.69 -10.34 0.77
C LYS A 81 -0.21 -10.16 1.10
N VAL A 82 0.41 -9.07 0.64
CA VAL A 82 1.81 -8.77 0.91
C VAL A 82 2.07 -8.57 2.40
N THR A 83 1.16 -7.89 3.11
CA THR A 83 1.27 -7.72 4.56
C THR A 83 1.28 -9.06 5.28
N ARG A 84 0.36 -9.98 4.95
CA ARG A 84 0.34 -11.33 5.54
C ARG A 84 1.62 -12.11 5.24
N GLN A 85 2.06 -12.12 3.98
CA GLN A 85 3.30 -12.80 3.61
C GLN A 85 4.52 -12.26 4.35
N LYS A 86 4.55 -10.94 4.62
CA LYS A 86 5.60 -10.33 5.42
C LYS A 86 5.51 -10.79 6.88
N GLU A 87 4.32 -10.85 7.46
CA GLU A 87 4.10 -11.34 8.83
C GLU A 87 4.55 -12.81 8.97
N ASP A 88 4.12 -13.68 8.05
CA ASP A 88 4.52 -15.09 8.02
C ASP A 88 6.05 -15.24 7.90
N ALA A 89 6.67 -14.49 6.98
CA ALA A 89 8.13 -14.51 6.79
C ALA A 89 8.90 -13.99 8.02
N LEU A 90 8.34 -13.02 8.76
CA LEU A 90 8.94 -12.54 10.01
C LEU A 90 8.85 -13.58 11.11
N GLU A 91 7.73 -14.32 11.19
CA GLU A 91 7.57 -15.41 12.14
C GLU A 91 8.57 -16.54 11.87
N ASP A 92 8.70 -16.95 10.61
CA ASP A 92 9.67 -17.97 10.18
C ASP A 92 11.11 -17.54 10.45
N ALA A 93 11.44 -16.26 10.17
CA ALA A 93 12.76 -15.71 10.47
C ALA A 93 13.05 -15.70 11.99
N CYS A 94 12.05 -15.46 12.83
CA CYS A 94 12.19 -15.51 14.28
C CYS A 94 12.49 -16.93 14.76
N LYS A 95 11.72 -17.92 14.28
CA LYS A 95 11.95 -19.35 14.59
C LYS A 95 13.34 -19.81 14.13
N ALA A 96 13.75 -19.43 12.92
CA ALA A 96 15.07 -19.77 12.40
C ALA A 96 16.19 -19.15 13.27
N LYS A 97 16.01 -17.92 13.74
CA LYS A 97 16.96 -17.26 14.64
C LYS A 97 17.08 -17.96 16.00
N GLU A 98 15.96 -18.44 16.55
CA GLU A 98 15.97 -19.21 17.82
C GLU A 98 16.70 -20.54 17.66
N VAL A 99 16.45 -21.28 16.58
CA VAL A 99 17.15 -22.54 16.29
C VAL A 99 18.65 -22.29 16.11
N LEU A 100 19.02 -21.22 15.40
CA LEU A 100 20.42 -20.85 15.22
C LEU A 100 21.09 -20.53 16.56
N ALA A 101 20.42 -19.78 17.44
CA ALA A 101 20.94 -19.48 18.78
C ALA A 101 21.20 -20.77 19.59
N GLN A 102 20.26 -21.72 19.58
CA GLN A 102 20.45 -23.02 20.23
C GLN A 102 21.63 -23.83 19.65
N GLN A 103 21.85 -23.74 18.33
CA GLN A 103 22.99 -24.41 17.70
C GLN A 103 24.32 -23.74 18.09
N VAL A 104 24.37 -22.42 18.13
CA VAL A 104 25.54 -21.66 18.60
C VAL A 104 25.88 -22.07 20.03
N ASP A 105 24.91 -22.08 20.95
CA ASP A 105 25.13 -22.48 22.35
C ASP A 105 25.69 -23.91 22.47
N LYS A 106 25.15 -24.86 21.70
CA LYS A 106 25.67 -26.23 21.64
C LYS A 106 27.11 -26.29 21.14
N THR A 107 27.44 -25.47 20.15
CA THR A 107 28.79 -25.44 19.55
C THR A 107 29.79 -24.89 20.55
N VAL A 108 29.45 -23.81 21.25
CA VAL A 108 30.26 -23.24 22.35
C VAL A 108 30.48 -24.26 23.46
N LEU A 109 29.45 -25.02 23.86
CA LEU A 109 29.59 -26.07 24.86
C LEU A 109 30.55 -27.19 24.41
N LEU A 110 30.42 -27.65 23.17
CA LEU A 110 31.29 -28.68 22.61
C LEU A 110 32.75 -28.21 22.52
N GLU A 111 32.98 -26.95 22.12
CA GLU A 111 34.32 -26.34 22.10
C GLU A 111 34.93 -26.30 23.50
N ALA A 112 34.16 -25.92 24.53
CA ALA A 112 34.62 -25.91 25.91
C ALA A 112 35.01 -27.31 26.41
N ILE A 113 34.22 -28.34 26.09
CA ILE A 113 34.52 -29.73 26.45
C ILE A 113 35.80 -30.21 25.74
N LEU A 114 35.94 -29.94 24.44
CA LEU A 114 37.14 -30.32 23.69
C LEU A 114 38.39 -29.66 24.26
N GLN A 115 38.29 -28.40 24.68
CA GLN A 115 39.38 -27.68 25.32
C GLN A 115 39.76 -28.33 26.67
N GLN A 116 38.79 -28.68 27.50
CA GLN A 116 39.06 -29.40 28.76
C GLN A 116 39.74 -30.76 28.54
N ILE A 117 39.30 -31.52 27.54
CA ILE A 117 39.93 -32.81 27.18
C ILE A 117 41.39 -32.58 26.75
N LYS A 118 41.63 -31.57 25.89
CA LYS A 118 42.98 -31.21 25.44
C LYS A 118 43.89 -30.84 26.60
N ASP A 119 43.41 -30.01 27.53
CA ASP A 119 44.19 -29.57 28.69
C ASP A 119 44.47 -30.73 29.66
N GLY A 120 43.49 -31.64 29.83
CA GLY A 120 43.66 -32.86 30.63
C GLY A 120 44.70 -33.83 30.05
N ILE A 121 44.74 -34.00 28.72
CA ILE A 121 45.74 -34.83 28.03
C ILE A 121 47.15 -34.25 28.20
N LEU A 122 47.30 -32.92 28.03
CA LEU A 122 48.60 -32.25 28.23
C LEU A 122 49.10 -32.40 29.67
N SER A 123 48.22 -32.22 30.66
CA SER A 123 48.55 -32.39 32.08
C SER A 123 48.96 -33.82 32.44
N ALA A 124 48.36 -34.84 31.81
CA ALA A 124 48.71 -36.25 32.01
C ALA A 124 50.02 -36.65 31.31
N SER A 125 50.35 -36.00 30.19
CA SER A 125 51.62 -36.20 29.47
C SER A 125 52.82 -35.65 30.26
N ASP A 126 52.66 -34.51 30.93
CA ASP A 126 53.73 -33.90 31.73
C ASP A 126 53.98 -34.65 33.06
N ALA A 127 52.96 -35.35 33.59
CA ALA A 127 53.09 -36.19 34.78
C ALA A 127 53.78 -37.54 34.52
N ASN A 128 53.97 -37.92 33.25
CA ASN A 128 54.51 -39.23 32.84
C ASN A 128 55.90 -39.12 32.20
N ILE A 129 56.74 -38.20 32.67
CA ILE A 129 58.19 -38.25 32.46
C ILE A 129 58.80 -38.93 33.71
N PRO A 130 59.04 -40.26 33.69
CA PRO A 130 59.90 -40.87 34.70
C PRO A 130 61.31 -40.34 34.45
N GLY A 131 61.93 -39.82 35.51
CA GLY A 131 63.31 -39.37 35.48
C GLY A 131 64.22 -40.42 34.85
N ALA A 132 64.84 -40.04 33.74
CA ALA A 132 66.12 -40.59 33.34
C ALA A 132 67.16 -40.10 34.37
N THR A 133 67.26 -40.81 35.49
CA THR A 133 68.48 -40.84 36.33
C THR A 133 69.29 -42.03 35.83
N SER A 134 70.35 -41.78 35.07
CA SER A 134 71.73 -41.80 35.60
C SER A 134 72.06 -43.12 36.29
N ASP A 135 72.57 -44.09 35.54
CA ASP A 135 73.99 -44.53 35.59
C ASP A 135 74.29 -45.54 34.47
#